data_AF-A0A1R3J5J8-F1
#
_entry.id   AF-A0A1R3J5J8-F1
#
_cell.length_a   1.000
_cell.length_b   1.000
_cell.length_c   1.000
_cell.angle_alpha   90.00
_cell.angle_beta   90.00
_cell.angle_gamma   90.00
#
_symmetry.space_group_name_H-M   'P 1'
#
loop_
_entity.id
_entity.type
_entity.pdbx_description
1 polymer ?
#
loop_
_entity_poly.entity_id
_entity_poly.type
_entity_poly.pdbx_seq_one_letter_code
_entity_poly.pdbx_strand_id
1 'polypeptide(L)' 'MKSLSISAILLLFLLLSFGNQLIRGQEDDDCEPTLPDPGCTQENCNSLCIERFGKTGKFGQPTYGVCYMGNTCICRPC' A
#
# COMPACT_ATOMS: atom_id res chain seq x y z
N MET A 1 -20.23 8.09 -48.09
CA MET A 1 -19.19 7.46 -47.27
C MET A 1 -18.67 8.52 -46.31
N LYS A 2 -18.90 8.35 -45.00
CA LYS A 2 -18.55 9.34 -43.98
C LYS A 2 -17.03 9.43 -43.88
N SER A 3 -16.46 10.57 -44.28
CA SER A 3 -15.05 10.89 -44.02
C SER A 3 -14.88 11.02 -42.52
N LEU A 4 -14.40 9.95 -41.87
CA LEU A 4 -13.89 10.06 -40.51
C LEU A 4 -12.65 10.93 -40.60
N SER A 5 -12.75 12.15 -40.08
CA SER A 5 -11.66 13.11 -40.04
C SER A 5 -10.48 12.48 -39.29
N ILE A 6 -9.43 12.13 -40.04
CA ILE A 6 -8.19 11.52 -39.52
C ILE A 6 -7.63 12.36 -38.35
N SER A 7 -7.86 13.67 -38.40
CA SER A 7 -7.53 14.62 -37.32
C SER A 7 -8.18 14.30 -35.98
N ALA A 8 -9.42 13.79 -35.98
CA ALA A 8 -10.13 13.43 -34.75
C ALA A 8 -9.52 12.18 -34.09
N ILE A 9 -9.05 11.22 -34.89
CA ILE A 9 -8.38 10.01 -34.40
C ILE A 9 -7.05 10.39 -33.74
N LEU A 10 -6.31 11.30 -34.37
CA LEU A 10 -5.00 11.75 -33.90
C LEU A 10 -5.09 12.52 -32.57
N LEU A 11 -6.12 13.36 -32.41
CA LEU A 11 -6.41 14.04 -31.14
C LEU A 11 -6.82 13.06 -30.03
N LEU A 12 -7.55 12.00 -30.37
CA LEU A 12 -7.98 10.98 -29.41
C LEU A 12 -6.78 10.19 -28.87
N PHE A 13 -5.82 9.83 -29.74
CA PHE A 13 -4.57 9.18 -29.33
C PHE A 13 -3.69 10.06 -28.45
N LEU A 14 -3.61 11.36 -28.74
CA LEU A 14 -2.89 12.31 -27.89
C LEU A 14 -3.55 12.41 -26.50
N LEU A 15 -4.87 12.58 -26.42
CA LEU A 15 -5.56 12.66 -25.13
C LEU A 15 -5.40 11.38 -24.28
N LEU A 16 -5.39 10.20 -24.91
CA LEU A 16 -5.20 8.92 -24.21
C LEU A 16 -3.76 8.69 -23.72
N SER A 17 -2.76 9.38 -24.28
CA SER A 17 -1.36 9.22 -23.86
C SER A 17 -0.97 10.07 -22.65
N PHE A 18 -1.77 11.07 -22.27
CA PHE A 18 -1.53 11.91 -21.09
C PHE A 18 -2.19 11.41 -19.79
N GLY A 19 -3.00 10.33 -19.84
CA GLY A 19 -3.95 10.03 -18.76
C GLY A 19 -3.54 9.02 -17.68
N ASN A 20 -2.54 8.15 -17.92
CA ASN A 20 -2.28 7.02 -17.03
C ASN A 20 -0.87 7.03 -16.44
N GLN A 21 -0.46 8.11 -15.79
CA GLN A 21 0.48 7.94 -14.69
C GLN A 21 -0.32 7.41 -13.51
N LEU A 22 -0.28 6.10 -13.31
CA LEU A 22 -0.58 5.51 -12.02
C LEU A 22 0.41 6.13 -11.03
N ILE A 23 -0.06 7.11 -10.26
CA ILE A 23 0.62 7.51 -9.03
C ILE A 23 0.55 6.28 -8.14
N ARG A 24 1.52 5.37 -8.31
CA ARG A 24 1.88 4.43 -7.26
C ARG A 24 2.38 5.35 -6.17
N GLY A 25 1.51 5.62 -5.19
CA GLY A 25 1.87 6.32 -3.97
C GLY A 25 2.98 5.55 -3.31
N GLN A 26 4.21 5.83 -3.73
CA GLN A 26 5.43 5.62 -3.00
C GLN A 26 5.55 6.79 -2.01
N GLU A 27 4.46 7.04 -1.28
CA GLU A 27 4.47 7.79 -0.05
C GLU A 27 4.49 6.73 1.04
N ASP A 28 5.73 6.33 1.31
CA ASP A 28 6.18 6.14 2.67
C ASP A 28 5.42 5.04 3.44
N ASP A 29 5.91 3.82 3.26
CA ASP A 29 6.00 2.78 4.30
C ASP A 29 6.89 3.28 5.47
N ASP A 30 6.75 4.54 5.90
CA ASP A 30 7.49 5.21 7.00
C ASP A 30 6.97 4.83 8.38
N CYS A 31 6.04 3.88 8.46
CA CYS A 31 5.90 3.17 9.71
C CYS A 31 7.13 2.31 9.82
N GLU A 32 8.04 2.61 10.75
CA GLU A 32 9.07 1.67 11.21
C GLU A 32 8.34 0.38 11.62
N PRO A 33 8.14 -0.57 10.70
CA PRO A 33 7.10 -1.59 10.88
C PRO A 33 7.64 -2.71 11.74
N THR A 34 8.92 -2.62 12.11
CA THR A 34 9.78 -3.69 12.53
C THR A 34 10.11 -3.48 14.00
N LEU A 35 9.42 -4.19 14.87
CA LEU A 35 9.69 -4.19 16.31
C LEU A 35 10.57 -5.39 16.65
N PRO A 36 11.73 -5.20 17.32
CA PRO A 36 12.48 -6.33 17.83
C PRO A 36 11.66 -7.03 18.92
N ASP A 37 11.37 -8.31 18.73
CA ASP A 37 10.58 -9.11 19.67
C ASP A 37 11.24 -10.49 19.83
N PRO A 38 12.17 -10.66 20.80
CA PRO A 38 12.83 -11.94 21.04
C PRO A 38 11.81 -12.96 21.53
N GLY A 39 11.49 -13.94 20.68
CA GLY A 39 10.37 -14.85 20.92
C GLY A 39 9.06 -14.36 20.31
N CYS A 40 9.14 -13.67 19.16
CA CYS A 40 7.99 -13.19 18.42
C CYS A 40 6.97 -14.32 18.22
N THR A 41 5.83 -14.18 18.88
CA THR A 41 4.64 -14.99 18.63
C THR A 41 3.64 -14.17 17.85
N GLN A 42 2.86 -14.83 17.01
CA GLN A 42 1.86 -14.16 16.18
C GLN A 42 0.85 -13.35 17.01
N GLU A 43 0.46 -13.87 18.18
CA GLU A 43 -0.46 -13.21 19.10
C GLU A 43 0.16 -11.96 19.75
N ASN A 44 1.40 -12.06 20.23
CA ASN A 44 2.12 -10.93 20.81
C ASN A 44 2.37 -9.84 19.77
N CYS A 45 2.81 -10.24 18.57
CA CYS A 45 3.08 -9.32 17.47
C CYS A 45 1.81 -8.60 16.99
N ASN A 46 0.69 -9.32 16.86
CA ASN A 46 -0.61 -8.69 16.58
C ASN A 46 -0.99 -7.66 17.66
N SER A 47 -0.85 -8.02 18.93
CA SER A 47 -1.20 -7.16 20.05
C SER A 47 -0.32 -5.90 20.10
N LEU A 48 0.99 -6.06 19.89
CA LEU A 48 1.95 -4.96 19.80
C LEU A 48 1.61 -4.00 18.65
N CYS A 49 1.29 -4.52 17.48
CA CYS A 49 0.90 -3.69 16.33
C CYS A 49 -0.40 -2.93 16.59
N ILE A 50 -1.39 -3.58 17.20
CA ILE A 50 -2.67 -2.94 17.56
C ILE A 50 -2.49 -1.89 18.67
N GLU A 51 -1.59 -2.12 19.63
CA GLU A 51 -1.27 -1.14 20.67
C GLU A 51 -0.57 0.09 20.08
N ARG A 52 0.35 -0.12 19.14
CA ARG A 52 1.16 0.94 18.53
C ARG A 52 0.39 1.78 17.51
N PHE A 53 -0.40 1.13 16.66
CA PHE A 53 -1.07 1.76 15.51
C PHE A 53 -2.60 1.79 15.63
N GLY A 54 -3.17 1.18 16.67
CA GLY A 54 -4.62 1.00 16.81
C GLY A 54 -5.14 -0.24 16.07
N LYS A 55 -6.44 -0.52 16.23
CA LYS A 55 -7.11 -1.67 15.59
C LYS A 55 -7.28 -1.51 14.07
N THR A 56 -7.23 -0.28 13.59
CA THR A 56 -7.47 0.07 12.20
C THR A 56 -6.33 0.96 11.75
N GLY A 57 -5.48 0.43 10.88
CA GLY A 57 -4.33 1.12 10.33
C GLY A 57 -4.72 2.02 9.16
N LYS A 58 -3.72 2.41 8.37
CA LYS A 58 -3.91 3.26 7.19
C LYS A 58 -5.02 2.71 6.27
N PHE A 59 -5.82 3.62 5.72
CA PHE A 59 -6.94 3.32 4.81
C PHE A 59 -8.11 2.51 5.38
N GLY A 60 -8.25 2.45 6.71
CA GLY A 60 -9.41 1.76 7.32
C GLY A 60 -9.26 0.24 7.35
N GLN A 61 -8.08 -0.29 7.05
CA GLN A 61 -7.80 -1.72 7.05
C GLN A 61 -7.41 -2.18 8.46
N PRO A 62 -7.72 -3.43 8.85
CA PRO A 62 -7.39 -3.94 10.18
C PRO A 62 -5.88 -4.08 10.35
N THR A 63 -5.35 -3.55 11.46
CA THR A 63 -3.93 -3.70 11.82
C THR A 63 -3.65 -5.11 12.31
N TYR A 64 -2.55 -5.70 11.84
CA TYR A 64 -2.01 -6.97 12.28
C TYR A 64 -0.48 -6.93 12.28
N GLY A 65 0.13 -7.86 12.99
CA GLY A 65 1.58 -8.09 13.01
C GLY A 65 1.93 -9.38 12.29
N VAL A 66 3.16 -9.54 11.85
CA VAL A 66 3.69 -10.79 11.29
C VAL A 66 5.08 -11.03 11.87
N CYS A 67 5.29 -12.21 12.44
CA CYS A 67 6.62 -12.57 12.92
C CYS A 67 7.53 -12.99 11.77
N TYR A 68 8.64 -12.28 11.64
CA TYR A 68 9.74 -12.58 10.72
C TYR A 68 10.91 -13.20 11.50
N MET A 69 11.38 -14.37 11.02
CA MET A 69 12.53 -15.10 11.57
C MET A 69 12.46 -15.38 13.09
N GLY A 70 11.27 -15.33 13.70
CA GLY A 70 11.04 -15.63 15.12
C GLY A 70 11.58 -14.59 16.12
N ASN A 71 12.12 -13.47 15.64
CA ASN A 71 12.73 -12.44 16.49
C ASN A 71 12.30 -11.00 16.13
N THR A 72 11.48 -10.86 15.10
CA THR A 72 11.13 -9.57 14.52
C THR A 72 9.64 -9.53 14.26
N CYS A 73 8.93 -8.53 14.77
CA CYS A 73 7.51 -8.32 14.52
C CYS A 73 7.33 -7.24 13.44
N ILE A 74 6.58 -7.54 12.38
CA ILE A 74 6.31 -6.63 11.26
C ILE A 74 4.83 -6.22 11.26
N CYS A 75 4.52 -4.94 11.49
CA CYS A 75 3.14 -4.43 11.51
C CYS A 75 2.62 -4.01 10.13
N ARG A 76 1.39 -4.39 9.78
CA ARG A 76 0.70 -4.08 8.52
C ARG A 76 -0.84 -4.04 8.69
N PRO A 77 -1.59 -3.30 7.86
CA PRO A 77 -1.17 -2.02 7.33
C PRO A 77 -0.97 -1.09 8.52
N CYS A 78 0.13 -0.39 8.48
CA CYS A 78 0.56 0.55 9.49
C CYS A 78 0.16 1.96 9.05
#